data_AF-R9JMJ4-F1
#
_entry.id   AF-R9JMJ4-F1
#
_cell.length_a   1.000
_cell.length_b   1.000
_cell.length_c   1.000
_cell.angle_alpha   90.00
_cell.angle_beta   90.00
_cell.angle_gamma   90.00
#
_symmetry.space_group_name_H-M   'P 1'
#
loop_
_entity.id
_entity.type
_entity.pdbx_description
1 polymer ?
#
loop_
_entity_poly.entity_id
_entity_poly.type
_entity_poly.pdbx_seq_one_letter_code
_entity_poly.pdbx_strand_id
1 'polypeptide(L)'
;MTNNSALQVTNFNFYGDELIALKDNATGEIYASITHVFRGIGFTEKQIEHQKKKIMNDEILKNHTQKFSGVDLNMPSVNEISCISNRKLPLALAKITITPKMKQTQPELSQKLLRYQDKCADVLASVFIDHKTTDQINIQPILDTLNSLTKATNDTLLSLNERMSKIEEKQLQTEKSLPSKRFSYWTSKMFPKYQLLMDYFEIPTGKNGILYKELYKEFHNTYPDIEINQIVDDYCYDNGLDSCFTLDAIEHDKIIRKLFESMVDGLLEKYELLSENITVREKTIFDD
;
A
#
# COMPACT_ATOMS: atom_id res chain seq x y z
N MET A 1 -41.77 5.88 8.40
CA MET A 1 -41.37 6.73 7.26
C MET A 1 -39.85 6.77 7.25
N THR A 2 -39.24 6.05 6.32
CA THR A 2 -37.79 5.95 6.14
C THR A 2 -37.28 7.19 5.42
N ASN A 3 -36.73 8.14 6.15
CA ASN A 3 -36.04 9.29 5.58
C ASN A 3 -34.71 8.80 4.98
N ASN A 4 -34.68 8.62 3.66
CA ASN A 4 -33.44 8.51 2.90
C ASN A 4 -32.75 9.88 2.91
N SER A 5 -32.01 10.19 3.98
CA SER A 5 -31.08 11.32 3.99
C SER A 5 -29.89 10.94 3.11
N ALA A 6 -29.75 11.57 1.94
CA ALA A 6 -28.52 11.49 1.18
C ALA A 6 -27.39 12.07 2.05
N LEU A 7 -26.41 11.28 2.43
CA LEU A 7 -25.27 11.71 3.23
C LEU A 7 -24.07 11.93 2.30
N GLN A 8 -23.40 13.08 2.42
CA GLN A 8 -22.16 13.34 1.69
C GLN A 8 -20.97 13.22 2.65
N VAL A 9 -20.11 12.24 2.40
CA VAL A 9 -18.86 12.04 3.15
C VAL A 9 -17.76 12.88 2.49
N THR A 10 -17.04 13.68 3.28
CA THR A 10 -15.87 14.42 2.81
C THR A 10 -14.69 14.12 3.71
N ASN A 11 -13.55 13.76 3.11
CA ASN A 11 -12.29 13.62 3.82
C ASN A 11 -11.58 14.98 3.82
N PHE A 12 -11.20 15.47 4.99
CA PHE A 12 -10.47 16.73 5.11
C PHE A 12 -9.09 16.49 5.74
N ASN A 13 -8.05 17.08 5.13
CA ASN A 13 -6.70 17.06 5.69
C ASN A 13 -6.63 17.98 6.91
N PHE A 14 -6.46 17.38 8.07
CA PHE A 14 -6.40 18.04 9.36
C PHE A 14 -5.00 17.89 9.94
N TYR A 15 -4.08 18.74 9.45
CA TYR A 15 -2.67 18.75 9.87
C TYR A 15 -1.95 17.42 9.66
N GLY A 16 -2.25 16.74 8.55
CA GLY A 16 -1.65 15.45 8.19
C GLY A 16 -2.53 14.24 8.50
N ASP A 17 -3.67 14.43 9.18
CA ASP A 17 -4.64 13.34 9.42
C ASP A 17 -5.88 13.50 8.55
N GLU A 18 -6.44 12.39 8.07
CA GLU A 18 -7.75 12.39 7.39
C GLU A 18 -8.89 12.39 8.42
N LEU A 19 -9.66 13.47 8.45
CA LEU A 19 -10.92 13.51 9.19
C LEU A 19 -12.09 13.12 8.29
N ILE A 20 -12.95 12.25 8.80
CA ILE A 20 -14.21 11.88 8.16
C ILE A 20 -15.30 12.82 8.67
N ALA A 21 -15.84 13.64 7.75
CA ALA A 21 -16.98 14.51 8.00
C ALA A 21 -18.20 14.07 7.16
N LEU A 22 -19.37 14.03 7.80
CA LEU A 22 -20.67 13.76 7.18
C LEU A 22 -21.43 15.06 7.04
N LYS A 23 -21.97 15.33 5.86
CA LYS A 23 -22.99 16.37 5.68
C LYS A 23 -24.35 15.70 5.56
N ASP A 24 -25.27 16.05 6.45
CA ASP A 24 -26.68 15.75 6.30
C ASP A 24 -27.27 16.72 5.26
N ASN A 25 -27.65 16.19 4.10
CA ASN A 25 -28.19 17.03 3.02
C ASN A 25 -29.62 17.54 3.30
N ALA A 26 -30.33 16.97 4.28
CA ALA A 26 -31.66 17.44 4.68
C ALA A 26 -31.59 18.70 5.56
N THR A 27 -30.62 18.74 6.50
CA THR A 27 -30.46 19.86 7.45
C THR A 27 -29.33 20.82 7.06
N GLY A 28 -28.41 20.39 6.20
CA GLY A 28 -27.17 21.10 5.89
C GLY A 28 -26.14 21.05 7.02
N GLU A 29 -26.39 20.33 8.11
CA GLU A 29 -25.44 20.22 9.22
C GLU A 29 -24.31 19.25 8.89
N ILE A 30 -23.12 19.58 9.38
CA ILE A 30 -21.90 18.79 9.21
C ILE A 30 -21.57 18.15 10.55
N TYR A 31 -21.34 16.84 10.55
CA TYR A 31 -20.96 16.04 11.70
C TYR A 31 -19.57 15.46 11.49
N ALA A 32 -18.76 15.46 12.54
CA ALA A 32 -17.44 14.84 12.54
C ALA A 32 -17.44 13.59 13.42
N SER A 33 -16.76 12.54 12.98
CA SER A 33 -16.62 11.31 13.79
C SER A 33 -15.72 11.56 15.01
N ILE A 34 -16.28 11.40 16.21
CA ILE A 34 -15.55 11.63 17.47
C ILE A 34 -14.32 10.72 17.56
N THR A 35 -14.49 9.45 17.21
CA THR A 35 -13.42 8.45 17.24
C THR A 35 -12.27 8.82 16.31
N HIS A 36 -12.56 9.21 15.06
CA HIS A 36 -11.51 9.53 14.09
C HIS A 36 -10.79 10.82 14.44
N VAL A 37 -11.51 11.86 14.89
CA VAL A 37 -10.89 13.11 15.37
C VAL A 37 -9.93 12.82 16.53
N PHE A 38 -10.35 12.03 17.52
CA PHE A 38 -9.50 11.75 18.68
C PHE A 38 -8.34 10.80 18.35
N ARG A 39 -8.53 9.83 17.44
CA ARG A 39 -7.42 9.02 16.90
C ARG A 39 -6.39 9.90 16.19
N GLY A 40 -6.81 10.85 15.35
CA GLY A 40 -5.91 11.79 14.68
C GLY A 40 -5.09 12.61 15.69
N ILE A 41 -5.69 13.03 16.80
CA ILE A 41 -4.97 13.72 17.89
C ILE A 41 -3.97 12.79 18.62
N GLY A 42 -4.15 11.47 18.54
CA GLY A 42 -3.26 10.47 19.13
C GLY A 42 -3.83 9.75 20.36
N PHE A 43 -5.13 9.90 20.65
CA PHE A 43 -5.76 9.20 21.76
C PHE A 43 -5.84 7.69 21.52
N THR A 44 -5.61 6.91 22.58
CA THR A 44 -5.83 5.46 22.58
C THR A 44 -7.31 5.12 22.67
N GLU A 45 -7.72 3.92 22.23
CA GLU A 45 -9.12 3.47 22.30
C GLU A 45 -9.77 3.66 23.69
N LYS A 46 -9.03 3.32 24.76
CA LYS A 46 -9.53 3.49 26.14
C LYS A 46 -9.77 4.96 26.48
N GLN A 47 -8.90 5.86 26.03
CA GLN A 47 -9.06 7.29 26.26
C GLN A 47 -10.22 7.85 25.42
N ILE A 48 -10.36 7.39 24.17
CA ILE A 48 -11.47 7.78 23.29
C ILE A 48 -12.81 7.39 23.93
N GLU A 49 -12.94 6.15 24.40
CA GLU A 49 -14.16 5.67 25.05
C GLU A 49 -14.49 6.50 26.30
N HIS A 50 -13.47 6.87 27.09
CA HIS A 50 -13.64 7.76 28.23
C HIS A 50 -14.13 9.16 27.81
N GLN A 51 -13.50 9.79 26.82
CA GLN A 51 -13.92 11.12 26.35
C GLN A 51 -15.31 11.08 25.70
N LYS A 52 -15.62 10.03 24.95
CA LYS A 52 -16.94 9.81 24.35
C LYS A 52 -18.04 9.75 25.42
N LYS A 53 -17.81 9.00 26.51
CA LYS A 53 -18.75 8.98 27.66
C LYS A 53 -18.92 10.36 28.28
N LYS A 54 -17.83 11.12 28.43
CA LYS A 54 -17.92 12.50 28.94
C LYS A 54 -18.75 13.40 28.03
N ILE A 55 -18.57 13.31 26.72
CA ILE A 55 -19.35 14.09 25.73
C ILE A 55 -20.82 13.70 25.76
N MET A 56 -21.13 12.40 25.81
CA MET A 56 -22.51 11.90 25.84
C MET A 56 -23.25 12.27 27.14
N ASN A 57 -22.53 12.46 28.24
CA ASN A 57 -23.09 12.88 29.52
C ASN A 57 -23.07 14.41 29.72
N ASP A 58 -22.43 15.17 28.82
CA ASP A 58 -22.33 16.61 28.94
C ASP A 58 -23.65 17.29 28.57
N GLU A 59 -24.13 18.20 29.42
CA GLU A 59 -25.43 18.87 29.24
C GLU A 59 -25.54 19.61 27.91
N ILE A 60 -24.44 20.20 27.44
CA ILE A 60 -24.42 20.99 26.21
C ILE A 60 -24.15 20.07 25.02
N LEU A 61 -23.19 19.15 25.12
CA LEU A 61 -22.76 18.38 23.94
C LEU A 61 -23.69 17.21 23.59
N LYS A 62 -24.38 16.60 24.57
CA LYS A 62 -25.19 15.39 24.35
C LYS A 62 -26.23 15.55 23.24
N ASN A 63 -26.91 16.71 23.20
CA ASN A 63 -27.95 17.01 22.23
C ASN A 63 -27.41 17.30 20.83
N HIS A 64 -26.10 17.41 20.66
CA HIS A 64 -25.42 17.64 19.39
C HIS A 64 -24.58 16.44 18.95
N THR A 65 -24.79 15.28 19.59
CA THR A 65 -24.22 14.01 19.15
C THR A 65 -25.27 13.16 18.45
N GLN A 66 -24.86 12.48 17.39
CA GLN A 66 -25.70 11.55 16.64
C GLN A 66 -24.90 10.33 16.25
N LYS A 67 -25.57 9.19 16.14
CA LYS A 67 -24.96 7.95 15.66
C LYS A 67 -25.34 7.73 14.20
N PHE A 68 -24.36 7.31 13.42
CA PHE A 68 -24.52 6.95 12.01
C PHE A 68 -24.03 5.52 11.80
N SER A 69 -24.56 4.82 10.80
CA SER A 69 -24.01 3.51 10.43
C SER A 69 -22.60 3.70 9.87
N GLY A 70 -21.70 2.75 10.13
CA GLY A 70 -20.39 2.78 9.47
C GLY A 70 -20.50 2.68 7.95
N VAL A 71 -21.56 2.05 7.43
CA VAL A 71 -21.86 2.03 5.99
C VAL A 71 -22.15 3.44 5.46
N ASP A 72 -22.86 4.27 6.22
CA ASP A 72 -23.15 5.67 5.86
C ASP A 72 -21.88 6.54 5.80
N LEU A 73 -20.82 6.09 6.46
CA LEU A 73 -19.52 6.74 6.55
C LEU A 73 -18.50 6.20 5.54
N ASN A 74 -18.93 5.38 4.57
CA ASN A 74 -18.04 4.63 3.67
C ASN A 74 -17.00 3.78 4.42
N MET A 75 -17.34 3.29 5.61
CA MET A 75 -16.47 2.43 6.40
C MET A 75 -16.85 0.95 6.21
N PRO A 76 -15.88 0.02 6.20
CA PRO A 76 -16.13 -1.41 6.02
C PRO A 76 -16.85 -2.08 7.21
N SER A 77 -17.16 -1.34 8.28
CA SER A 77 -17.79 -1.84 9.49
C SER A 77 -19.28 -1.46 9.56
N VAL A 78 -20.14 -2.39 9.99
CA VAL A 78 -21.58 -2.15 10.23
C VAL A 78 -21.85 -1.49 11.59
N ASN A 79 -20.80 -1.15 12.34
CA ASN A 79 -20.95 -0.60 13.69
C ASN A 79 -21.47 0.85 13.66
N GLU A 80 -22.27 1.20 14.67
CA GLU A 80 -22.68 2.59 14.87
C GLU A 80 -21.50 3.48 15.29
N ILE A 81 -21.25 4.53 14.51
CA ILE A 81 -20.20 5.51 14.78
C ILE A 81 -20.82 6.76 15.39
N SER A 82 -20.33 7.16 16.56
CA SER A 82 -20.77 8.38 17.23
C SER A 82 -20.07 9.60 16.66
N CYS A 83 -20.88 10.53 16.18
CA CYS A 83 -20.45 11.77 15.58
C CYS A 83 -20.97 12.97 16.39
N ILE A 84 -20.30 14.10 16.28
CA ILE A 84 -20.68 15.36 16.92
C ILE A 84 -20.81 16.44 15.85
N SER A 85 -21.81 17.31 15.99
CA SER A 85 -21.95 18.48 15.12
C SER A 85 -20.65 19.29 15.11
N ASN A 86 -20.19 19.67 13.93
CA ASN A 86 -18.96 20.46 13.76
C ASN A 86 -19.05 21.82 14.48
N ARG A 87 -20.27 22.33 14.73
CA ARG A 87 -20.51 23.54 15.54
C ARG A 87 -20.13 23.37 17.02
N LYS A 88 -20.16 22.14 17.53
CA LYS A 88 -19.88 21.82 18.93
C LYS A 88 -18.57 21.05 19.12
N LEU A 89 -17.91 20.64 18.03
CA LEU A 89 -16.61 20.00 18.07
C LEU A 89 -15.52 20.87 18.74
N PRO A 90 -15.39 22.18 18.45
CA PRO A 90 -14.43 23.04 19.15
C PRO A 90 -14.63 23.05 20.66
N LEU A 91 -15.89 23.12 21.11
CA LEU A 91 -16.25 23.10 22.53
C LEU A 91 -15.92 21.75 23.18
N ALA A 92 -16.16 20.64 22.47
CA ALA A 92 -15.79 19.31 22.94
C ALA A 92 -14.27 19.18 23.12
N LEU A 93 -13.48 19.70 22.18
CA LEU A 93 -12.02 19.72 22.27
C LEU A 93 -11.54 20.61 23.43
N ALA A 94 -12.10 21.80 23.61
CA ALA A 94 -11.75 22.72 24.69
C ALA A 94 -12.01 22.14 26.10
N LYS A 95 -13.03 21.29 26.25
CA LYS A 95 -13.36 20.63 27.53
C LYS A 95 -12.37 19.51 27.92
N ILE A 96 -11.44 19.12 27.06
CA ILE A 96 -10.43 18.11 27.38
C ILE A 96 -9.27 18.76 28.15
N THR A 97 -9.17 18.44 29.44
CA THR A 97 -8.08 18.92 30.29
C THR A 97 -6.77 18.19 30.01
N ILE A 98 -5.72 18.94 29.69
CA ILE A 98 -4.37 18.40 29.54
C ILE A 98 -3.74 18.20 30.92
N THR A 99 -3.60 16.96 31.36
CA THR A 99 -3.04 16.63 32.69
C THR A 99 -1.50 16.63 32.69
N PRO A 100 -0.84 16.89 33.83
CA PRO A 100 0.62 16.80 33.93
C PRO A 100 1.17 15.42 33.54
N LYS A 101 0.46 14.36 33.91
CA LYS A 101 0.81 12.99 33.51
C LYS A 101 0.78 12.83 32.00
N MET A 102 -0.26 13.35 31.33
CA MET A 102 -0.39 13.29 29.87
C MET A 102 0.76 14.03 29.17
N LYS A 103 1.19 15.18 29.69
CA LYS A 103 2.36 15.92 29.15
C LYS A 103 3.66 15.11 29.25
N GLN A 104 3.83 14.32 30.31
CA GLN A 104 5.03 13.49 30.48
C GLN A 104 4.97 12.21 29.66
N THR A 105 3.83 11.50 29.66
CA THR A 105 3.71 10.17 29.03
C THR A 105 3.36 10.23 27.55
N GLN A 106 2.67 11.29 27.10
CA GLN A 106 2.21 11.47 25.72
C GLN A 106 2.37 12.96 25.31
N PRO A 107 3.61 13.45 25.18
CA PRO A 107 3.89 14.86 24.87
C PRO A 107 3.34 15.29 23.51
N GLU A 108 3.45 14.44 22.49
CA GLU A 108 2.96 14.73 21.13
C GLU A 108 1.44 14.94 21.09
N LEU A 109 0.68 14.03 21.72
CA LEU A 109 -0.77 14.17 21.91
C LEU A 109 -1.11 15.48 22.61
N SER A 110 -0.37 15.79 23.68
CA SER A 110 -0.60 17.01 24.47
C SER A 110 -0.35 18.28 23.67
N GLN A 111 0.73 18.33 22.89
CA GLN A 111 1.04 19.45 22.01
C GLN A 111 0.01 19.60 20.89
N LYS A 112 -0.38 18.49 20.28
CA LYS A 112 -1.36 18.45 19.20
C LYS A 112 -2.74 18.92 19.67
N LEU A 113 -3.21 18.40 20.82
CA LEU A 113 -4.45 18.87 21.45
C LEU A 113 -4.40 20.36 21.82
N LEU A 114 -3.28 20.83 22.39
CA LEU A 114 -3.11 22.25 22.73
C LEU A 114 -3.21 23.13 21.48
N ARG A 115 -2.50 22.76 20.40
CA ARG A 115 -2.56 23.45 19.11
C ARG A 115 -3.97 23.50 18.55
N TYR A 116 -4.75 22.43 18.73
CA TYR A 116 -6.15 22.41 18.30
C TYR A 116 -7.05 23.34 19.13
N GLN A 117 -6.88 23.33 20.46
CA GLN A 117 -7.62 24.21 21.36
C GLN A 117 -7.30 25.69 21.08
N ASP A 118 -6.02 26.01 20.88
CA ASP A 118 -5.52 27.36 20.57
C ASP A 118 -6.09 27.88 19.25
N LYS A 119 -6.07 27.05 18.20
CA LYS A 119 -6.65 27.42 16.91
C LYS A 119 -8.16 27.63 16.92
N CYS A 120 -8.88 26.89 17.76
CA CYS A 120 -10.30 27.15 17.95
C CYS A 120 -10.53 28.56 18.54
N ALA A 121 -9.65 28.99 19.44
CA ALA A 121 -9.68 30.34 20.00
C ALA A 121 -9.30 31.39 18.94
N ASP A 122 -8.25 31.15 18.15
CA ASP A 122 -7.81 32.06 17.07
C ASP A 122 -8.92 32.29 16.03
N VAL A 123 -9.63 31.23 15.62
CA VAL A 123 -10.73 31.35 14.67
C VAL A 123 -11.84 32.23 15.25
N LEU A 124 -12.19 32.04 16.52
CA LEU A 124 -13.18 32.90 17.18
C LEU A 124 -12.69 34.35 17.30
N ALA A 125 -11.44 34.58 17.71
CA ALA A 125 -10.86 35.91 17.81
C ALA A 125 -10.79 36.61 16.45
N SER A 126 -10.47 35.88 15.38
CA SER A 126 -10.38 36.43 14.02
C SER A 126 -11.71 36.99 13.53
N VAL A 127 -12.83 36.38 13.93
CA VAL A 127 -14.18 36.80 13.55
C VAL A 127 -14.65 37.98 14.41
N PHE A 128 -14.41 37.94 15.72
CA PHE A 128 -15.02 38.89 16.67
C PHE A 128 -14.12 40.06 17.09
N ILE A 129 -12.80 39.88 17.09
CA ILE A 129 -11.81 40.88 17.55
C ILE A 129 -11.11 41.51 16.36
N ASP A 130 -10.63 40.70 15.41
CA ASP A 130 -9.92 41.21 14.24
C ASP A 130 -10.87 41.74 13.15
N HIS A 131 -12.19 41.56 13.33
CA HIS A 131 -13.24 41.87 12.34
C HIS A 131 -12.90 41.41 10.92
N LYS A 132 -12.18 40.28 10.80
CA LYS A 132 -11.88 39.69 9.49
C LYS A 132 -13.18 39.14 8.93
N THR A 133 -13.83 39.91 8.05
CA THR A 133 -14.79 39.34 7.12
C THR A 133 -14.05 38.38 6.20
N THR A 134 -14.73 37.32 5.74
CA THR A 134 -14.21 36.37 4.74
C THR A 134 -13.65 37.06 3.50
N ASP A 135 -14.05 38.30 3.24
CA ASP A 135 -13.63 39.14 2.12
C ASP A 135 -12.32 39.94 2.36
N GLN A 136 -11.79 39.93 3.60
CA GLN A 136 -10.55 40.63 3.99
C GLN A 136 -9.40 39.69 4.38
N ILE A 137 -9.55 38.38 4.16
CA ILE A 137 -8.36 37.54 4.01
C ILE A 137 -7.69 38.06 2.73
N ASN A 138 -6.60 38.83 2.87
CA ASN A 138 -5.79 39.18 1.72
C ASN A 138 -5.29 37.84 1.14
N ILE A 139 -6.00 37.33 0.13
CA ILE A 139 -5.63 36.09 -0.55
C ILE A 139 -4.42 36.37 -1.45
N GLN A 140 -3.98 37.62 -1.62
CA GLN A 140 -2.89 37.94 -2.53
C GLN A 140 -1.56 37.27 -2.18
N PRO A 141 -1.09 37.24 -0.92
CA PRO A 141 0.08 36.46 -0.53
C PRO A 141 -0.14 34.96 -0.74
N ILE A 142 -1.37 34.46 -0.58
CA ILE A 142 -1.72 33.06 -0.81
C ILE A 142 -1.72 32.77 -2.32
N LEU A 143 -2.24 33.66 -3.16
CA LEU A 143 -2.22 33.59 -4.62
C LEU A 143 -0.80 33.71 -5.16
N ASP A 144 0.03 34.57 -4.58
CA ASP A 144 1.44 34.71 -4.95
C ASP A 144 2.24 33.46 -4.54
N THR A 145 1.95 32.89 -3.36
CA THR A 145 2.52 31.61 -2.92
C THR A 145 2.04 30.46 -3.79
N LEU A 146 0.76 30.44 -4.16
CA LEU A 146 0.19 29.45 -5.08
C LEU A 146 0.78 29.57 -6.47
N ASN A 147 0.94 30.79 -7.01
CA ASN A 147 1.56 31.03 -8.30
C ASN A 147 3.06 30.65 -8.28
N SER A 148 3.77 30.96 -7.20
CA SER A 148 5.15 30.53 -7.00
C SER A 148 5.26 29.01 -6.88
N LEU A 149 4.31 28.36 -6.20
CA LEU A 149 4.25 26.91 -6.07
C LEU A 149 3.92 26.29 -7.43
N THR A 150 2.94 26.80 -8.16
CA THR A 150 2.57 26.35 -9.51
C THR A 150 3.75 26.49 -10.47
N LYS A 151 4.50 27.59 -10.39
CA LYS A 151 5.72 27.78 -11.18
C LYS A 151 6.79 26.75 -10.79
N ALA A 152 7.06 26.57 -9.49
CA ALA A 152 8.01 25.58 -9.01
C ALA A 152 7.59 24.14 -9.40
N THR A 153 6.30 23.82 -9.33
CA THR A 153 5.78 22.51 -9.75
C THR A 153 5.94 22.32 -11.25
N ASN A 154 5.68 23.35 -12.06
CA ASN A 154 5.88 23.30 -13.51
C ASN A 154 7.37 23.13 -13.84
N ASP A 155 8.26 23.86 -13.18
CA ASP A 155 9.71 23.74 -13.36
C ASP A 155 10.20 22.34 -12.95
N THR A 156 9.70 21.78 -11.84
CA THR A 156 10.01 20.40 -11.43
C THR A 156 9.42 19.37 -12.38
N LEU A 157 8.23 19.61 -12.94
CA LEU A 157 7.59 18.72 -13.92
C LEU A 157 8.38 18.75 -15.23
N LEU A 158 8.82 19.91 -15.69
CA LEU A 158 9.69 20.05 -16.86
C LEU A 158 11.04 19.35 -16.63
N SER A 159 11.66 19.54 -15.46
CA SER A 159 12.90 18.86 -15.10
C SER A 159 12.73 17.34 -14.98
N LEU A 160 11.61 16.88 -14.41
CA LEU A 160 11.26 15.47 -14.36
C LEU A 160 11.01 14.93 -15.77
N ASN A 161 10.34 15.68 -16.64
CA ASN A 161 10.09 15.30 -18.02
C ASN A 161 11.41 15.18 -18.79
N GLU A 162 12.33 16.13 -18.66
CA GLU A 162 13.67 16.02 -19.24
C GLU A 162 14.45 14.82 -18.68
N ARG A 163 14.34 14.54 -17.38
CA ARG A 163 14.98 13.38 -16.75
C ARG A 163 14.35 12.07 -17.22
N MET A 164 13.03 12.02 -17.40
CA MET A 164 12.31 10.88 -17.96
C MET A 164 12.74 10.67 -19.41
N SER A 165 12.80 11.70 -20.25
CA SER A 165 13.31 11.57 -21.62
C SER A 165 14.76 11.09 -21.65
N LYS A 166 15.64 11.59 -20.76
CA LYS A 166 17.02 11.10 -20.64
C LYS A 166 17.10 9.66 -20.11
N ILE A 167 16.18 9.23 -19.26
CA ILE A 167 16.08 7.86 -18.75
C ILE A 167 15.53 6.93 -19.83
N GLU A 168 14.49 7.33 -20.54
CA GLU A 168 13.91 6.63 -21.68
C GLU A 168 14.94 6.46 -22.79
N GLU A 169 15.71 7.51 -23.10
CA GLU A 169 16.80 7.45 -24.08
C GLU A 169 17.92 6.51 -23.60
N LYS A 170 18.28 6.55 -22.30
CA LYS A 170 19.22 5.59 -21.71
C LYS A 170 18.67 4.17 -21.68
N GLN A 171 17.39 3.96 -21.44
CA GLN A 171 16.72 2.66 -21.45
C GLN A 171 16.62 2.11 -22.87
N LEU A 172 16.29 2.93 -23.87
CA LEU A 172 16.31 2.57 -25.29
C LEU A 172 17.73 2.22 -25.77
N GLN A 173 18.76 2.90 -25.27
CA GLN A 173 20.16 2.55 -25.55
C GLN A 173 20.59 1.28 -24.81
N THR A 174 20.08 1.05 -23.58
CA THR A 174 20.38 -0.16 -22.79
C THR A 174 19.63 -1.39 -23.35
N GLU A 175 18.38 -1.26 -23.79
CA GLU A 175 17.60 -2.29 -24.49
C GLU A 175 18.15 -2.60 -25.87
N LYS A 176 18.68 -1.62 -26.61
CA LYS A 176 19.41 -1.87 -27.87
C LYS A 176 20.76 -2.59 -27.67
N SER A 177 21.29 -2.63 -26.45
CA SER A 177 22.53 -3.33 -26.11
C SER A 177 22.34 -4.68 -25.42
N LEU A 178 21.14 -4.98 -24.92
CA LEU A 178 20.81 -6.29 -24.38
C LEU A 178 20.30 -7.16 -25.53
N PRO A 179 20.98 -8.26 -25.89
CA PRO A 179 20.46 -9.17 -26.89
C PRO A 179 19.10 -9.68 -26.39
N SER A 180 18.07 -9.65 -27.25
CA SER A 180 16.80 -10.33 -26.97
C SER A 180 17.13 -11.77 -26.57
N LYS A 181 17.04 -12.13 -25.29
CA LYS A 181 17.31 -13.50 -24.85
C LYS A 181 16.25 -14.37 -25.51
N ARG A 182 16.62 -15.05 -26.60
CA ARG A 182 15.91 -16.26 -27.01
C ARG A 182 16.03 -17.19 -25.81
N PHE A 183 14.92 -17.49 -25.15
CA PHE A 183 14.91 -18.54 -24.13
C PHE A 183 15.45 -19.81 -24.78
N SER A 184 16.34 -20.51 -24.08
CA SER A 184 16.86 -21.77 -24.57
C SER A 184 15.71 -22.77 -24.75
N TYR A 185 15.92 -23.77 -25.61
CA TYR A 185 14.94 -24.84 -25.78
C TYR A 185 14.65 -25.53 -24.44
N TRP A 186 15.69 -25.76 -23.63
CA TRP A 186 15.56 -26.38 -22.32
C TRP A 186 14.76 -25.50 -21.35
N THR A 187 15.07 -24.21 -21.26
CA THR A 187 14.31 -23.27 -20.42
C THR A 187 12.84 -23.24 -20.80
N SER A 188 12.54 -23.21 -22.11
CA SER A 188 11.17 -23.23 -22.61
C SER A 188 10.43 -24.54 -22.27
N LYS A 189 11.14 -25.66 -22.25
CA LYS A 189 10.61 -26.98 -21.86
C LYS A 189 10.36 -27.10 -20.35
N MET A 190 11.24 -26.52 -19.54
CA MET A 190 11.18 -26.66 -18.08
C MET A 190 10.23 -25.66 -17.41
N PHE A 191 10.06 -24.47 -17.99
CA PHE A 191 9.26 -23.42 -17.38
C PHE A 191 7.80 -23.84 -17.09
N PRO A 192 7.07 -24.50 -17.99
CA PRO A 192 5.72 -24.99 -17.68
C PRO A 192 5.69 -25.98 -16.51
N LYS A 193 6.72 -26.83 -16.38
CA LYS A 193 6.85 -27.80 -15.28
C LYS A 193 7.02 -27.09 -13.94
N TYR A 194 7.85 -26.04 -13.92
CA TYR A 194 8.01 -25.20 -12.73
C TYR A 194 6.72 -24.48 -12.37
N GLN A 195 5.96 -24.00 -13.36
CA GLN A 195 4.69 -23.35 -13.12
C GLN A 195 3.70 -24.29 -12.42
N LEU A 196 3.57 -25.54 -12.89
CA LEU A 196 2.71 -26.54 -12.26
C LEU A 196 3.09 -26.81 -10.79
N LEU A 197 4.39 -26.94 -10.49
CA LEU A 197 4.87 -27.14 -9.13
C LEU A 197 4.64 -25.89 -8.26
N MET A 198 4.89 -24.69 -8.81
CA MET A 198 4.63 -23.44 -8.11
C MET A 198 3.16 -23.28 -7.76
N ASP A 199 2.27 -23.59 -8.70
CA ASP A 199 0.83 -23.51 -8.51
C ASP A 199 0.36 -24.52 -7.46
N TYR A 200 0.84 -25.77 -7.52
CA TYR A 200 0.49 -26.82 -6.57
C TYR A 200 0.95 -26.52 -5.13
N PHE A 201 2.15 -25.96 -4.96
CA PHE A 201 2.70 -25.61 -3.65
C PHE A 201 2.38 -24.17 -3.21
N GLU A 202 1.49 -23.48 -3.92
CA GLU A 202 1.06 -22.10 -3.63
C GLU A 202 2.24 -21.10 -3.51
N ILE A 203 3.27 -21.27 -4.35
CA ILE A 203 4.44 -20.38 -4.37
C ILE A 203 4.05 -19.07 -5.07
N PRO A 204 4.25 -17.90 -4.43
CA PRO A 204 3.85 -16.62 -5.03
C PRO A 204 4.54 -16.31 -6.36
N THR A 205 3.78 -15.76 -7.31
CA THR A 205 4.28 -15.32 -8.61
C THR A 205 5.46 -14.34 -8.44
N GLY A 206 6.55 -14.57 -9.18
CA GLY A 206 7.78 -13.77 -9.09
C GLY A 206 8.73 -14.19 -7.96
N LYS A 207 8.38 -15.22 -7.17
CA LYS A 207 9.25 -15.82 -6.14
C LYS A 207 9.77 -17.21 -6.54
N ASN A 208 10.08 -17.41 -7.82
CA ASN A 208 10.53 -18.68 -8.39
C ASN A 208 11.78 -19.23 -7.67
N GLY A 209 12.61 -18.37 -7.08
CA GLY A 209 13.77 -18.78 -6.28
C GLY A 209 13.45 -19.69 -5.10
N ILE A 210 12.22 -19.65 -4.56
CA ILE A 210 11.78 -20.58 -3.52
C ILE A 210 11.71 -22.00 -4.09
N LEU A 211 11.05 -22.17 -5.24
CA LEU A 211 10.97 -23.46 -5.92
C LEU A 211 12.36 -23.98 -6.28
N TYR A 212 13.19 -23.15 -6.92
CA TYR A 212 14.53 -23.57 -7.35
C TYR A 212 15.38 -24.08 -6.19
N LYS A 213 15.33 -23.39 -5.04
CA LYS A 213 16.06 -23.82 -3.84
C LYS A 213 15.61 -25.20 -3.35
N GLU A 214 14.31 -25.49 -3.36
CA GLU A 214 13.82 -26.81 -2.97
C GLU A 214 14.15 -27.87 -4.02
N LEU A 215 14.09 -27.54 -5.31
CA LEU A 215 14.49 -28.46 -6.39
C LEU A 215 15.99 -28.83 -6.30
N TYR A 216 16.86 -27.88 -5.94
CA TYR A 216 18.29 -28.18 -5.76
C TYR A 216 18.55 -29.11 -4.58
N LYS A 217 17.81 -28.95 -3.47
CA LYS A 217 17.87 -29.89 -2.35
C LYS A 217 17.37 -31.27 -2.75
N GLU A 218 16.24 -31.34 -3.46
CA GLU A 218 15.70 -32.62 -3.91
C GLU A 218 16.66 -33.31 -4.88
N PHE A 219 17.35 -32.55 -5.72
CA PHE A 219 18.34 -33.08 -6.64
C PHE A 219 19.54 -33.66 -5.89
N HIS A 220 20.03 -32.96 -4.88
CA HIS A 220 21.07 -33.48 -3.99
C HIS A 220 20.62 -34.73 -3.23
N ASN A 221 19.38 -34.77 -2.74
CA ASN A 221 18.82 -35.96 -2.07
C ASN A 221 18.72 -37.16 -3.03
N THR A 222 18.38 -36.91 -4.29
CA THR A 222 18.22 -37.95 -5.31
C THR A 222 19.57 -38.45 -5.83
N TYR A 223 20.56 -37.57 -5.92
CA TYR A 223 21.91 -37.86 -6.41
C TYR A 223 22.97 -37.30 -5.44
N PRO A 224 23.20 -37.97 -4.29
CA PRO A 224 24.09 -37.45 -3.23
C PRO A 224 25.55 -37.28 -3.67
N ASP A 225 25.98 -38.05 -4.67
CA ASP A 225 27.33 -38.02 -5.22
C ASP A 225 27.56 -36.81 -6.16
N ILE A 226 26.50 -36.02 -6.44
CA ILE A 226 26.56 -34.86 -7.33
C ILE A 226 26.46 -33.57 -6.50
N GLU A 227 27.52 -32.77 -6.52
CA GLU A 227 27.56 -31.46 -5.86
C GLU A 227 27.21 -30.33 -6.84
N ILE A 228 26.03 -29.71 -6.65
CA ILE A 228 25.55 -28.62 -7.53
C ILE A 228 26.52 -27.43 -7.52
N ASN A 229 27.12 -27.10 -6.37
CA ASN A 229 28.03 -25.97 -6.31
C ASN A 229 29.28 -26.22 -7.16
N GLN A 230 29.78 -27.46 -7.22
CA GLN A 230 30.89 -27.82 -8.10
C GLN A 230 30.52 -27.61 -9.57
N ILE A 231 29.31 -28.01 -9.98
CA ILE A 231 28.83 -27.81 -11.36
C ILE A 231 28.76 -26.30 -11.71
N VAL A 232 28.31 -25.47 -10.77
CA VAL A 232 28.25 -24.02 -10.93
C VAL A 232 29.64 -23.42 -11.04
N ASP A 233 30.55 -23.82 -10.15
CA ASP A 233 31.94 -23.34 -10.13
C ASP A 233 32.67 -23.72 -11.43
N ASP A 234 32.53 -24.96 -11.89
CA ASP A 234 33.12 -25.45 -13.14
C ASP A 234 32.56 -24.66 -14.35
N TYR A 235 31.26 -24.47 -14.42
CA TYR A 235 30.64 -23.69 -15.51
C TYR A 235 31.10 -22.23 -15.51
N CYS A 236 31.13 -21.59 -14.34
CA CYS A 236 31.60 -20.22 -14.20
C CYS A 236 33.10 -20.11 -14.59
N TYR A 237 33.94 -21.06 -14.16
CA TYR A 237 35.37 -21.12 -14.52
C TYR A 237 35.58 -21.28 -16.02
N ASP A 238 34.92 -22.26 -16.65
CA ASP A 238 35.05 -22.57 -18.08
C ASP A 238 34.58 -21.41 -18.98
N ASN A 239 33.66 -20.59 -18.49
CA ASN A 239 33.11 -19.44 -19.22
C ASN A 239 33.71 -18.09 -18.80
N GLY A 240 34.66 -18.07 -17.84
CA GLY A 240 35.29 -16.86 -17.34
C GLY A 240 34.32 -15.88 -16.67
N LEU A 241 33.34 -16.42 -15.92
CA LEU A 241 32.30 -15.65 -15.23
C LEU A 241 32.61 -15.57 -13.74
N ASP A 242 32.43 -14.38 -13.14
CA ASP A 242 32.52 -14.20 -11.68
C ASP A 242 31.36 -14.86 -10.94
N SER A 243 30.19 -14.95 -11.59
CA SER A 243 29.00 -15.64 -11.09
C SER A 243 28.05 -15.98 -12.23
N CYS A 244 27.25 -17.01 -12.04
CA CYS A 244 26.34 -17.57 -13.04
C CYS A 244 25.05 -18.05 -12.37
N PHE A 245 23.94 -18.14 -13.12
CA PHE A 245 22.72 -18.75 -12.59
C PHE A 245 22.90 -20.27 -12.52
N THR A 246 22.48 -20.89 -11.42
CA THR A 246 22.58 -22.35 -11.24
C THR A 246 21.87 -23.13 -12.35
N LEU A 247 20.74 -22.63 -12.86
CA LEU A 247 20.04 -23.26 -13.99
C LEU A 247 20.84 -23.22 -15.29
N ASP A 248 21.66 -22.17 -15.52
CA ASP A 248 22.51 -22.09 -16.71
C ASP A 248 23.60 -23.16 -16.66
N ALA A 249 24.20 -23.36 -15.48
CA ALA A 249 25.20 -24.42 -15.25
C ALA A 249 24.58 -25.83 -15.40
N ILE A 250 23.39 -26.05 -14.83
CA ILE A 250 22.63 -27.30 -14.99
C ILE A 250 22.27 -27.55 -16.46
N GLU A 251 21.86 -26.52 -17.20
CA GLU A 251 21.52 -26.65 -18.62
C GLU A 251 22.75 -27.02 -19.48
N HIS A 252 23.91 -26.48 -19.13
CA HIS A 252 25.13 -26.65 -19.91
C HIS A 252 25.62 -28.11 -19.90
N ASP A 253 25.58 -28.77 -18.74
CA ASP A 253 25.99 -30.16 -18.62
C ASP A 253 24.87 -31.11 -19.08
N LYS A 254 25.12 -31.88 -20.14
CA LYS A 254 24.14 -32.79 -20.75
C LYS A 254 23.64 -33.88 -19.80
N ILE A 255 24.50 -34.37 -18.91
CA ILE A 255 24.17 -35.45 -17.97
C ILE A 255 23.34 -34.85 -16.83
N ILE A 256 23.84 -33.79 -16.19
CA ILE A 256 23.15 -33.12 -15.09
C ILE A 256 21.80 -32.60 -15.54
N ARG A 257 21.72 -31.98 -16.72
CA ARG A 257 20.46 -31.51 -17.33
C ARG A 257 19.42 -32.62 -17.40
N LYS A 258 19.79 -33.80 -17.89
CA LYS A 258 18.87 -34.95 -18.02
C LYS A 258 18.44 -35.49 -16.67
N LEU A 259 19.37 -35.61 -15.71
CA LEU A 259 19.05 -36.06 -14.35
C LEU A 259 18.10 -35.06 -13.66
N PHE A 260 18.35 -33.77 -13.82
CA PHE A 260 17.53 -32.71 -13.24
C PHE A 260 16.13 -32.70 -13.87
N GLU A 261 16.03 -32.82 -15.20
CA GLU A 261 14.77 -33.02 -15.91
C GLU A 261 14.00 -34.23 -15.36
N SER A 262 14.67 -35.38 -15.24
CA SER A 262 14.05 -36.62 -14.77
C SER A 262 13.55 -36.53 -13.33
N MET A 263 14.29 -35.84 -12.47
CA MET A 263 13.86 -35.59 -11.08
C MET A 263 12.60 -34.72 -11.06
N VAL A 264 12.57 -33.62 -11.83
CA VAL A 264 11.40 -32.74 -11.92
C VAL A 264 10.19 -33.50 -12.50
N ASP A 265 10.40 -34.34 -13.51
CA ASP A 265 9.34 -35.19 -14.07
C ASP A 265 8.82 -36.19 -13.03
N GLY A 266 9.70 -36.82 -12.25
CA GLY A 266 9.30 -37.69 -11.15
C GLY A 266 8.52 -36.97 -10.05
N LEU A 267 8.81 -35.69 -9.79
CA LEU A 267 8.02 -34.87 -8.88
C LEU A 267 6.62 -34.59 -9.44
N LEU A 268 6.51 -34.23 -10.72
CA LEU A 268 5.21 -34.02 -11.35
C LEU A 268 4.36 -35.30 -11.35
N GLU A 269 4.97 -36.46 -11.59
CA GLU A 269 4.32 -37.77 -11.48
C GLU A 269 3.84 -38.03 -10.05
N LYS A 270 4.71 -37.82 -9.06
CA LYS A 270 4.42 -38.05 -7.63
C LYS A 270 3.23 -37.24 -7.13
N TYR A 271 3.03 -36.03 -7.65
CA TYR A 271 1.94 -35.14 -7.28
C TYR A 271 0.76 -35.17 -8.26
N GLU A 272 0.77 -36.11 -9.22
CA GLU A 272 -0.28 -36.27 -10.23
C GLU A 272 -0.53 -34.98 -11.06
N LEU A 273 0.53 -34.20 -11.29
CA LEU A 273 0.50 -32.92 -12.00
C LEU A 273 0.72 -33.05 -13.51
N LEU A 274 0.93 -34.26 -14.01
CA LEU A 274 1.05 -34.51 -15.44
C LEU A 274 -0.31 -34.37 -16.12
N SER A 275 -0.53 -33.25 -16.80
CA SER A 275 -1.52 -33.17 -17.87
C SER A 275 -1.01 -34.01 -19.05
N GLU A 276 -1.88 -34.82 -19.65
CA GLU A 276 -1.58 -35.69 -20.80
C GLU A 276 -0.64 -35.00 -21.78
N ASN A 277 0.60 -35.49 -21.88
CA ASN A 277 1.62 -35.13 -22.85
C ASN A 277 1.47 -33.73 -23.46
N ILE A 278 2.00 -32.70 -22.78
CA ILE A 278 2.49 -31.50 -23.47
C ILE A 278 3.77 -31.89 -24.23
N THR A 279 3.65 -32.87 -25.13
CA THR A 279 4.48 -32.84 -26.32
C THR A 279 3.93 -31.65 -27.10
N VAL A 280 4.75 -30.62 -27.29
CA VAL A 280 4.50 -29.63 -28.33
C VAL A 280 4.59 -30.39 -29.65
N ARG A 281 3.55 -31.16 -29.97
CA ARG A 281 3.44 -31.86 -31.25
C ARG A 281 3.00 -30.78 -32.22
N GLU A 282 3.93 -30.34 -33.04
CA GLU A 282 3.59 -29.48 -34.16
C GLU A 282 2.54 -30.20 -34.99
N LYS A 283 1.39 -29.55 -35.20
CA LYS A 283 0.33 -30.11 -36.04
C LYS A 283 0.92 -30.30 -37.44
N THR A 284 0.95 -31.53 -37.91
CA THR A 284 1.45 -31.87 -39.24
C THR A 284 0.32 -32.07 -40.22
N ILE A 285 0.64 -32.11 -41.51
CA ILE A 285 -0.29 -32.50 -42.57
C ILE A 285 -0.81 -33.95 -42.43
N PHE A 286 -0.27 -34.73 -41.49
CA PHE A 286 -0.69 -36.10 -41.19
C PHE A 286 -1.68 -36.17 -40.01
N ASP A 287 -2.05 -35.01 -39.44
CA ASP A 287 -2.98 -34.89 -38.31
C ASP A 287 -4.38 -34.42 -38.74
N ASP A 288 -4.64 -34.35 -40.05
CA ASP A 288 -5.96 -34.10 -40.67
C ASP A 288 -6.46 -35.36 -41.41
#